data_AF-A0A9W6TK38-F1
#
_entry.id   AF-A0A9W6TK38-F1
#
_cell.length_a   1.000
_cell.length_b   1.000
_cell.length_c   1.000
_cell.angle_alpha   90.00
_cell.angle_beta   90.00
_cell.angle_gamma   90.00
#
_symmetry.space_group_name_H-M   'P 1'
#
loop_
_entity.id
_entity.type
_entity.pdbx_description
1 polymer ?
#
loop_
_entity_poly.entity_id
_entity_poly.type
_entity_poly.pdbx_seq_one_letter_code
_entity_poly.pdbx_strand_id
1 'polypeptide(L)'
;MGELLGTVAAVALCADAAGCCDCSRKCRIIGPKQCLYVACYPVERKQEAAALMQTLFDIPCKTVANFLNLTLTPSNQIIHPARYYAIFRDWDGKRTYTHEELKKREGLTLCTYCSFQLRLPPLLATDTSFGFFVADADFDEFSAEQLTMLDNELQQIKCALLQRFPALDLSDVLPMGDRVVKHYGKDVADRSSLLQIFRTNLGYAGCATPLTEVSKGQFQPALKSRLFWEDIPYGLCILKNMAEMLGNFPTPRIDFMIRWHQQYMGVEFLNPDGQLNARELWRTGAPNKYGIHSLEDLVSTSLPKEMRNYRHPRSRI
;
A
#
# COMPACT_ATOMS: atom_id res chain seq x y z
N MET A 1 20.78 -18.58 -18.96
CA MET A 1 20.06 -17.28 -19.02
C MET A 1 19.02 -17.17 -20.15
N GLY A 2 18.81 -18.19 -21.00
CA GLY A 2 17.80 -18.14 -22.09
C GLY A 2 16.40 -18.67 -21.71
N GLU A 3 16.23 -19.32 -20.55
CA GLU A 3 14.97 -19.99 -20.17
C GLU A 3 13.99 -19.11 -19.37
N LEU A 4 14.27 -17.83 -19.15
CA LEU A 4 13.38 -16.92 -18.38
C LEU A 4 12.35 -16.16 -19.22
N LEU A 5 12.34 -16.37 -20.55
CA LEU A 5 11.34 -15.79 -21.44
C LEU A 5 9.94 -16.29 -21.04
N GLY A 6 9.09 -15.38 -20.55
CA GLY A 6 7.72 -15.66 -20.10
C GLY A 6 7.53 -15.76 -18.58
N THR A 7 8.58 -15.54 -17.77
CA THR A 7 8.46 -15.45 -16.32
C THR A 7 8.31 -14.00 -15.85
N VAL A 8 7.26 -13.73 -15.09
CA VAL A 8 7.08 -12.46 -14.38
C VAL A 8 7.34 -12.70 -12.91
N ALA A 9 8.24 -11.93 -12.31
CA ALA A 9 8.50 -11.94 -10.87
C ALA A 9 8.24 -10.55 -10.29
N ALA A 10 7.62 -10.49 -9.12
CA ALA A 10 7.52 -9.26 -8.34
C ALA A 10 8.08 -9.45 -6.93
N VAL A 11 8.59 -8.35 -6.41
CA VAL A 11 9.09 -8.24 -5.04
C VAL A 11 8.12 -7.36 -4.26
N ALA A 12 7.80 -7.77 -3.03
CA ALA A 12 6.81 -7.09 -2.18
C ALA A 12 7.10 -5.59 -1.95
N LEU A 13 8.38 -5.19 -1.95
CA LEU A 13 8.86 -3.84 -1.68
C LEU A 13 10.17 -3.60 -2.46
N CYS A 14 10.56 -2.33 -2.62
CA CYS A 14 11.88 -1.99 -3.15
C CYS A 14 13.00 -2.65 -2.32
N ALA A 15 14.04 -3.14 -3.01
CA ALA A 15 15.16 -3.85 -2.40
C ALA A 15 15.84 -3.03 -1.29
N ASP A 16 16.01 -1.73 -1.55
CA ASP A 16 16.62 -0.77 -0.64
C ASP A 16 15.84 0.55 -0.62
N ALA A 17 15.88 1.24 0.53
CA ALA A 17 15.65 2.67 0.55
C ALA A 17 16.94 3.37 0.10
N ALA A 18 16.90 4.06 -1.04
CA ALA A 18 18.08 4.67 -1.64
C ALA A 18 17.82 6.13 -2.03
N GLY A 19 18.74 7.02 -1.66
CA GLY A 19 18.71 8.45 -2.00
C GLY A 19 19.73 8.79 -3.07
N CYS A 20 19.33 9.52 -4.12
CA CYS A 20 20.26 9.97 -5.16
C CYS A 20 21.02 11.21 -4.67
N CYS A 21 22.32 11.05 -4.37
CA CYS A 21 23.15 12.16 -3.86
C CYS A 21 23.71 13.06 -4.96
N ASP A 22 23.77 12.55 -6.20
CA ASP A 22 24.15 13.31 -7.39
C ASP A 22 23.61 12.58 -8.63
N CYS A 23 22.89 13.31 -9.47
CA CYS A 23 22.26 12.75 -10.66
C CYS A 23 23.27 11.96 -11.50
N SER A 24 22.99 10.67 -11.70
CA SER A 24 23.72 9.66 -12.51
C SER A 24 24.96 8.95 -11.93
N ARG A 25 25.56 9.34 -10.79
CA ARG A 25 26.86 8.72 -10.36
C ARG A 25 26.93 8.17 -8.95
N LYS A 26 26.11 8.64 -8.00
CA LYS A 26 26.18 8.19 -6.60
C LYS A 26 24.80 8.02 -6.02
N CYS A 27 24.53 6.81 -5.51
CA CYS A 27 23.35 6.49 -4.74
C CYS A 27 23.78 6.08 -3.34
N ARG A 28 23.11 6.61 -2.31
CA ARG A 28 23.32 6.21 -0.93
C ARG A 28 22.22 5.24 -0.52
N ILE A 29 22.61 4.03 -0.15
CA ILE A 29 21.72 3.08 0.51
C ILE A 29 21.53 3.55 1.96
N ILE A 30 20.28 3.73 2.34
CA ILE A 30 19.87 4.33 3.61
C ILE A 30 19.43 3.25 4.60
N GLY A 31 18.87 2.15 4.12
CA GLY A 31 18.39 1.06 4.95
C GLY A 31 18.19 -0.20 4.11
N PRO A 32 19.17 -1.11 4.09
CA PRO A 32 19.03 -2.35 3.35
C PRO A 32 18.01 -3.27 4.05
N LYS A 33 17.16 -3.92 3.25
CA LYS A 33 16.19 -4.88 3.79
C LYS A 33 16.91 -6.16 4.20
N GLN A 34 16.49 -6.75 5.32
CA GLN A 34 17.05 -8.04 5.77
C GLN A 34 16.67 -9.21 4.86
N CYS A 35 15.52 -9.11 4.17
CA CYS A 35 15.00 -10.13 3.29
C CYS A 35 13.98 -9.54 2.32
N LEU A 36 13.92 -10.07 1.11
CA LEU A 36 12.88 -9.78 0.12
C LEU A 36 11.91 -10.96 0.00
N TYR A 37 10.67 -10.66 -0.41
CA TYR A 37 9.63 -11.65 -0.65
C TYR A 37 9.24 -11.63 -2.13
N VAL A 38 9.39 -12.76 -2.81
CA VAL A 38 9.26 -12.88 -4.27
C VAL A 38 8.04 -13.74 -4.61
N ALA A 39 7.16 -13.19 -5.44
CA ALA A 39 6.11 -13.94 -6.15
C ALA A 39 6.53 -14.12 -7.61
N CYS A 40 6.02 -15.16 -8.25
CA CYS A 40 6.35 -15.49 -9.63
C CYS A 40 5.15 -16.07 -10.38
N TYR A 41 5.10 -15.82 -11.68
CA TYR A 41 4.21 -16.43 -12.65
C TYR A 41 5.07 -16.93 -13.81
N PRO A 42 4.99 -18.21 -14.20
CA PRO A 42 4.22 -19.27 -13.53
C PRO A 42 4.75 -19.58 -12.11
N VAL A 43 3.88 -19.99 -11.18
CA VAL A 43 4.21 -20.11 -9.73
C VAL A 43 5.27 -21.17 -9.44
N GLU A 44 5.40 -22.15 -10.32
CA GLU A 44 6.38 -23.24 -10.27
C GLU A 44 7.81 -22.72 -10.31
N ARG A 45 8.02 -21.54 -10.90
CA ARG A 45 9.33 -20.92 -11.08
C ARG A 45 9.73 -19.97 -9.96
N LYS A 46 8.95 -19.89 -8.88
CA LYS A 46 9.23 -18.95 -7.77
C LYS A 46 10.60 -19.15 -7.11
N GLN A 47 11.10 -20.39 -7.05
CA GLN A 47 12.43 -20.67 -6.50
C GLN A 47 13.55 -20.16 -7.41
N GLU A 48 13.46 -20.40 -8.72
CA GLU A 48 14.40 -19.83 -9.70
C GLU A 48 14.38 -18.30 -9.67
N ALA A 49 13.19 -17.70 -9.62
CA ALA A 49 13.03 -16.26 -9.55
C ALA A 49 13.64 -15.69 -8.26
N ALA A 50 13.40 -16.31 -7.11
CA ALA A 50 13.98 -15.87 -5.84
C ALA A 50 15.51 -16.01 -5.83
N ALA A 51 16.06 -17.10 -6.36
CA ALA A 51 17.50 -17.28 -6.48
C ALA A 51 18.13 -16.20 -7.38
N LEU A 52 17.51 -15.90 -8.53
CA LEU A 52 17.96 -14.82 -9.40
C LEU A 52 17.91 -13.46 -8.71
N MET A 53 16.80 -13.11 -8.05
CA MET A 53 16.67 -11.84 -7.33
C MET A 53 17.69 -11.72 -6.20
N GLN A 54 17.96 -12.82 -5.48
CA GLN A 54 18.99 -12.85 -4.45
C GLN A 54 20.38 -12.61 -5.04
N THR A 55 20.71 -13.20 -6.19
CA THR A 55 21.98 -12.94 -6.88
C THR A 55 22.07 -11.50 -7.39
N LEU A 56 20.97 -10.91 -7.88
CA LEU A 56 20.96 -9.56 -8.43
C LEU A 56 21.08 -8.48 -7.35
N PHE A 57 20.41 -8.65 -6.21
CA PHE A 57 20.37 -7.65 -5.14
C PHE A 57 21.35 -7.91 -4.00
N ASP A 58 21.96 -9.10 -3.93
CA ASP A 58 22.77 -9.54 -2.80
C ASP A 58 22.01 -9.43 -1.45
N ILE A 59 20.68 -9.67 -1.50
CA ILE A 59 19.77 -9.66 -0.35
C ILE A 59 19.05 -11.01 -0.30
N PRO A 60 18.96 -11.68 0.88
CA PRO A 60 18.22 -12.92 1.02
C PRO A 60 16.79 -12.83 0.47
N CYS A 61 16.38 -13.78 -0.37
CA CYS A 61 15.04 -13.80 -0.95
C CYS A 61 14.25 -15.03 -0.47
N LYS A 62 13.04 -14.78 0.02
CA LYS A 62 12.03 -15.81 0.33
C LYS A 62 10.94 -15.78 -0.73
N THR A 63 10.28 -16.91 -0.93
CA THR A 63 9.15 -17.01 -1.86
C THR A 63 7.82 -16.83 -1.13
N VAL A 64 6.87 -16.13 -1.75
CA VAL A 64 5.45 -16.19 -1.38
C VAL A 64 4.70 -17.12 -2.33
N ALA A 65 3.49 -17.53 -1.96
CA ALA A 65 2.75 -18.52 -2.73
C ALA A 65 2.42 -18.07 -4.16
N ASN A 66 1.98 -16.82 -4.32
CA ASN A 66 1.53 -16.25 -5.60
C ASN A 66 1.45 -14.70 -5.55
N PHE A 67 1.13 -14.07 -6.69
CA PHE A 67 1.00 -12.62 -6.82
C PHE A 67 -0.14 -12.00 -6.00
N LEU A 68 -1.23 -12.73 -5.76
CA LEU A 68 -2.33 -12.22 -4.94
C LEU A 68 -1.92 -12.01 -3.49
N ASN A 69 -0.97 -12.79 -2.96
CA ASN A 69 -0.41 -12.52 -1.63
C ASN A 69 0.32 -11.17 -1.58
N LEU A 70 0.99 -10.75 -2.66
CA LEU A 70 1.60 -9.42 -2.72
C LEU A 70 0.55 -8.32 -2.88
N THR A 71 -0.41 -8.53 -3.79
CA THR A 71 -1.44 -7.55 -4.13
C THR A 71 -2.38 -7.27 -2.95
N LEU A 72 -2.78 -8.32 -2.23
CA LEU A 72 -3.71 -8.23 -1.10
C LEU A 72 -2.99 -8.03 0.24
N THR A 73 -1.66 -7.93 0.29
CA THR A 73 -0.97 -7.68 1.56
C THR A 73 -1.41 -6.32 2.12
N PRO A 74 -2.02 -6.25 3.31
CA PRO A 74 -2.40 -4.98 3.91
C PRO A 74 -1.12 -4.26 4.36
N SER A 75 -0.79 -3.19 3.64
CA SER A 75 0.33 -2.30 3.95
C SER A 75 0.00 -0.94 3.34
N ASN A 76 0.80 -0.45 2.40
CA ASN A 76 0.64 0.87 1.77
C ASN A 76 -0.79 1.15 1.29
N GLN A 77 -1.44 0.17 0.65
CA GLN A 77 -2.77 0.32 0.05
C GLN A 77 -3.89 0.76 1.01
N ILE A 78 -3.78 0.52 2.32
CA ILE A 78 -4.81 0.92 3.30
C ILE A 78 -4.28 1.81 4.43
N ILE A 79 -2.98 1.76 4.74
CA ILE A 79 -2.39 2.59 5.81
C ILE A 79 -2.46 4.08 5.43
N HIS A 80 -1.95 4.45 4.25
CA HIS A 80 -1.86 5.87 3.90
C HIS A 80 -3.24 6.50 3.72
N PRO A 81 -4.23 5.90 3.02
CA PRO A 81 -5.56 6.50 2.92
C PRO A 81 -6.25 6.69 4.28
N ALA A 82 -6.18 5.70 5.18
CA ALA A 82 -6.75 5.82 6.53
C ALA A 82 -6.08 6.95 7.31
N ARG A 83 -4.75 7.01 7.26
CA ARG A 83 -3.96 8.00 7.97
C ARG A 83 -4.20 9.41 7.45
N TYR A 84 -4.18 9.58 6.13
CA TYR A 84 -4.40 10.88 5.48
C TYR A 84 -5.77 11.43 5.82
N TYR A 85 -6.81 10.58 5.72
CA TYR A 85 -8.15 10.97 6.10
C TYR A 85 -8.24 11.30 7.60
N ALA A 86 -7.63 10.52 8.49
CA ALA A 86 -7.66 10.80 9.92
C ALA A 86 -7.06 12.17 10.27
N ILE A 87 -5.91 12.50 9.66
CA ILE A 87 -5.24 13.80 9.84
C ILE A 87 -6.11 14.96 9.35
N PHE A 88 -6.74 14.81 8.17
CA PHE A 88 -7.39 15.89 7.44
C PHE A 88 -8.92 15.72 7.33
N ARG A 89 -9.54 15.00 8.27
CA ARG A 89 -10.99 14.70 8.26
C ARG A 89 -11.89 15.93 8.27
N ASP A 90 -11.39 17.05 8.79
CA ASP A 90 -12.08 18.34 8.86
C ASP A 90 -11.61 19.32 7.77
N TRP A 91 -10.83 18.85 6.80
CA TRP A 91 -10.36 19.66 5.69
C TRP A 91 -11.45 19.74 4.61
N ASP A 92 -11.78 20.98 4.22
CA ASP A 92 -12.83 21.33 3.27
C ASP A 92 -12.27 21.69 1.88
N GLY A 93 -11.00 21.38 1.62
CA GLY A 93 -10.29 21.78 0.41
C GLY A 93 -9.68 23.19 0.46
N LYS A 94 -9.98 23.99 1.50
CA LYS A 94 -9.55 25.40 1.60
C LYS A 94 -8.81 25.70 2.88
N ARG A 95 -9.22 25.09 3.99
CA ARG A 95 -8.66 25.31 5.32
C ARG A 95 -7.14 25.15 5.30
N THR A 96 -6.47 26.05 5.98
CA THR A 96 -5.06 25.94 6.31
C THR A 96 -4.91 25.65 7.79
N TYR A 97 -3.80 25.02 8.14
CA TYR A 97 -3.48 24.68 9.52
C TYR A 97 -2.18 25.36 9.93
N THR A 98 -2.16 25.90 11.14
CA THR A 98 -0.93 26.36 11.77
C THR A 98 -0.15 25.19 12.37
N HIS A 99 1.13 25.42 12.65
CA HIS A 99 1.95 24.47 13.41
C HIS A 99 1.34 24.08 14.75
N GLU A 100 0.77 25.04 15.47
CA GLU A 100 0.19 24.79 16.79
C GLU A 100 -1.08 23.96 16.71
N GLU A 101 -1.94 24.20 15.72
CA GLU A 101 -3.14 23.39 15.49
C GLU A 101 -2.79 21.94 15.17
N LEU A 102 -1.80 21.72 14.31
CA LEU A 102 -1.39 20.36 13.95
C LEU A 102 -0.72 19.65 15.14
N LYS A 103 0.14 20.34 15.91
CA LYS A 103 0.72 19.80 17.15
C LYS A 103 -0.33 19.48 18.22
N LYS A 104 -1.41 20.25 18.30
CA LYS A 104 -2.50 20.06 19.27
C LYS A 104 -3.43 18.92 18.90
N ARG A 105 -3.43 18.44 17.65
CA ARG A 105 -4.11 17.20 17.32
C ARG A 105 -3.33 16.09 17.99
N GLU A 106 -3.85 15.62 19.11
CA GLU A 106 -3.24 14.54 19.91
C GLU A 106 -2.93 13.37 18.99
N GLY A 107 -1.67 12.93 19.03
CA GLY A 107 -1.23 11.90 18.11
C GLY A 107 -1.00 12.39 16.68
N LEU A 108 -0.60 13.63 16.42
CA LEU A 108 -0.13 14.10 15.11
C LEU A 108 1.06 15.08 15.28
N THR A 109 2.21 14.62 15.78
CA THR A 109 3.35 15.54 15.97
C THR A 109 3.88 16.00 14.64
N LEU A 110 3.98 17.31 14.47
CA LEU A 110 4.58 17.91 13.29
C LEU A 110 6.11 17.86 13.40
N CYS A 111 6.75 16.98 12.62
CA CYS A 111 8.18 16.98 12.42
C CYS A 111 8.54 18.14 11.49
N THR A 112 9.07 19.21 12.08
CA THR A 112 9.56 20.39 11.35
C THR A 112 10.88 20.16 10.62
N TYR A 113 11.53 19.02 10.85
CA TYR A 113 12.80 18.66 10.22
C TYR A 113 12.89 17.13 10.14
N CYS A 114 12.81 16.54 8.95
CA CYS A 114 13.54 15.31 8.72
C CYS A 114 14.90 15.73 8.14
N SER A 115 15.93 15.76 8.98
CA SER A 115 17.31 15.85 8.52
C SER A 115 17.74 14.55 7.83
N PHE A 116 17.02 14.13 6.78
CA PHE A 116 17.56 13.23 5.79
C PHE A 116 18.31 14.09 4.77
N GLN A 117 19.56 14.43 5.10
CA GLN A 117 20.46 15.12 4.20
C GLN A 117 20.68 14.30 2.91
N LEU A 118 19.87 14.57 1.89
CA LEU A 118 20.37 14.67 0.53
C LEU A 118 21.14 15.99 0.43
N ARG A 119 22.43 16.00 0.80
CA ARG A 119 23.31 17.11 0.42
C ARG A 119 23.52 17.01 -1.10
N LEU A 120 22.63 17.62 -1.87
CA LEU A 120 22.90 17.97 -3.26
C LEU A 120 23.80 19.23 -3.26
N PRO A 121 24.83 19.30 -4.13
CA PRO A 121 25.67 20.47 -4.26
C PRO A 121 24.87 21.71 -4.76
N PRO A 122 25.32 22.95 -4.47
CA PRO A 122 24.49 24.16 -4.52
C PRO A 122 24.09 24.66 -5.93
N LEU A 123 24.27 23.87 -7.00
CA LEU A 123 24.17 24.33 -8.38
C LEU A 123 22.93 23.84 -9.15
N LEU A 124 22.00 23.13 -8.50
CA LEU A 124 20.74 22.66 -9.09
C LEU A 124 19.52 22.90 -8.18
N ALA A 125 19.59 23.91 -7.30
CA ALA A 125 18.46 24.31 -6.46
C ALA A 125 17.44 25.14 -7.26
N THR A 126 16.61 24.49 -8.06
CA THR A 126 15.39 25.08 -8.62
C THR A 126 14.21 24.14 -8.44
N ASP A 127 14.03 23.63 -7.22
CA ASP A 127 12.73 23.30 -6.59
C ASP A 127 12.98 22.68 -5.20
N THR A 128 13.55 23.46 -4.28
CA THR A 128 13.60 23.08 -2.86
C THR A 128 12.34 23.56 -2.16
N SER A 129 11.23 22.85 -2.34
CA SER A 129 10.12 22.94 -1.39
C SER A 129 10.54 22.17 -0.13
N PHE A 130 11.05 22.90 0.87
CA PHE A 130 11.28 22.38 2.21
C PHE A 130 9.93 21.93 2.80
N GLY A 131 9.71 20.62 2.90
CA GLY A 131 8.45 20.04 3.36
C GLY A 131 8.39 19.94 4.88
N PHE A 132 7.24 20.28 5.45
CA PHE A 132 6.89 19.98 6.83
C PHE A 132 6.12 18.65 6.87
N PHE A 133 6.26 17.86 7.93
CA PHE A 133 5.64 16.54 8.00
C PHE A 133 4.93 16.29 9.33
N VAL A 134 3.99 15.34 9.35
CA VAL A 134 3.30 14.84 10.55
C VAL A 134 3.73 13.40 10.81
N ALA A 135 4.33 13.11 11.97
CA ALA A 135 4.88 11.78 12.28
C ALA A 135 3.80 10.68 12.25
N ASP A 136 4.13 9.54 11.65
CA ASP A 136 3.26 8.37 11.51
C ASP A 136 3.28 7.48 12.77
N ALA A 137 4.32 7.63 13.60
CA ALA A 137 4.42 7.04 14.94
C ALA A 137 3.27 7.46 15.86
N ASP A 138 2.73 8.63 15.61
CA ASP A 138 1.66 9.19 16.40
C ASP A 138 0.33 8.70 15.83
N PHE A 139 -0.07 7.48 16.16
CA PHE A 139 -1.31 6.90 15.65
C PHE A 139 -2.43 7.16 16.67
N ASP A 140 -3.58 7.73 16.30
CA ASP A 140 -4.70 7.99 17.21
C ASP A 140 -5.81 6.94 17.09
N GLU A 141 -6.77 6.96 18.03
CA GLU A 141 -7.89 5.99 18.03
C GLU A 141 -8.70 6.07 16.74
N PHE A 142 -8.91 7.28 16.20
CA PHE A 142 -9.63 7.45 14.95
C PHE A 142 -8.86 6.84 13.78
N SER A 143 -7.54 7.05 13.68
CA SER A 143 -6.68 6.40 12.69
C SER A 143 -6.78 4.88 12.78
N ALA A 144 -6.74 4.33 14.00
CA ALA A 144 -6.87 2.89 14.25
C ALA A 144 -8.23 2.35 13.81
N GLU A 145 -9.31 3.06 14.09
CA GLU A 145 -10.66 2.70 13.65
C GLU A 145 -10.76 2.69 12.12
N GLN A 146 -10.32 3.77 11.44
CA GLN A 146 -10.37 3.86 9.98
C GLN A 146 -9.56 2.75 9.31
N LEU A 147 -8.38 2.45 9.85
CA LEU A 147 -7.52 1.38 9.34
C LEU A 147 -8.13 0.00 9.59
N THR A 148 -8.74 -0.21 10.76
CA THR A 148 -9.45 -1.46 11.09
C THR A 148 -10.62 -1.71 10.15
N MET A 149 -11.40 -0.66 9.82
CA MET A 149 -12.51 -0.79 8.88
C MET A 149 -12.03 -1.19 7.47
N LEU A 150 -10.94 -0.59 6.97
CA LEU A 150 -10.36 -0.95 5.67
C LEU A 150 -9.78 -2.37 5.68
N ASP A 151 -9.06 -2.74 6.74
CA ASP A 151 -8.51 -4.10 6.88
C ASP A 151 -9.63 -5.14 6.93
N ASN A 152 -10.71 -4.89 7.65
CA ASN A 152 -11.87 -5.78 7.70
C ASN A 152 -12.46 -6.04 6.31
N GLU A 153 -12.64 -5.01 5.48
CA GLU A 153 -13.13 -5.17 4.10
C GLU A 153 -12.14 -5.94 3.22
N LEU A 154 -10.83 -5.70 3.38
CA LEU A 154 -9.79 -6.47 2.70
C LEU A 154 -9.84 -7.96 3.12
N GLN A 155 -9.98 -8.25 4.42
CA GLN A 155 -10.11 -9.62 4.91
C GLN A 155 -11.41 -10.27 4.42
N GLN A 156 -12.50 -9.52 4.23
CA GLN A 156 -13.72 -10.03 3.61
C GLN A 156 -13.50 -10.41 2.14
N ILE A 157 -12.78 -9.58 1.35
CA ILE A 157 -12.36 -9.92 -0.02
C ILE A 157 -11.56 -11.22 -0.01
N LYS A 158 -10.56 -11.34 0.87
CA LYS A 158 -9.76 -12.57 1.04
C LYS A 158 -10.64 -13.78 1.33
N CYS A 159 -11.55 -13.67 2.30
CA CYS A 159 -12.46 -14.76 2.67
C CYS A 159 -13.36 -15.19 1.50
N ALA A 160 -13.93 -14.24 0.76
CA ALA A 160 -14.77 -14.54 -0.39
C ALA A 160 -13.99 -15.21 -1.53
N LEU A 161 -12.74 -14.81 -1.77
CA LEU A 161 -11.84 -15.50 -2.71
C LEU A 161 -11.57 -16.94 -2.30
N LEU A 162 -11.26 -17.19 -1.02
CA LEU A 162 -10.97 -18.54 -0.51
C LEU A 162 -12.22 -19.44 -0.51
N GLN A 163 -13.41 -18.88 -0.28
CA GLN A 163 -14.67 -19.61 -0.40
C GLN A 163 -14.92 -20.10 -1.84
N ARG A 164 -14.70 -19.23 -2.83
CA ARG A 164 -14.89 -19.56 -4.25
C ARG A 164 -13.75 -20.41 -4.82
N PHE A 165 -12.52 -20.20 -4.36
CA PHE A 165 -11.32 -20.88 -4.82
C PHE A 165 -10.53 -21.50 -3.65
N PRO A 166 -10.98 -22.65 -3.09
CA PRO A 166 -10.34 -23.27 -1.92
C PRO A 166 -8.88 -23.72 -2.15
N ALA A 167 -8.47 -23.87 -3.40
CA ALA A 167 -7.10 -24.21 -3.79
C ALA A 167 -6.13 -23.01 -3.75
N LEU A 168 -6.65 -21.78 -3.68
CA LEU A 168 -5.84 -20.58 -3.62
C LEU A 168 -5.21 -20.44 -2.24
N ASP A 169 -3.89 -20.23 -2.21
CA ASP A 169 -3.17 -19.92 -0.98
C ASP A 169 -3.08 -18.40 -0.80
N LEU A 170 -3.73 -17.87 0.25
CA LEU A 170 -3.63 -16.47 0.71
C LEU A 170 -3.16 -16.39 2.17
N SER A 171 -2.34 -17.36 2.61
CA SER A 171 -1.87 -17.45 4.00
C SER A 171 -1.01 -16.27 4.46
N ASP A 172 -0.35 -15.56 3.53
CA ASP A 172 0.45 -14.36 3.85
C ASP A 172 -0.38 -13.06 3.95
N VAL A 173 -1.66 -13.10 3.53
CA VAL A 173 -2.61 -11.98 3.68
C VAL A 173 -3.15 -11.98 5.11
N LEU A 174 -2.36 -11.48 6.06
CA LEU A 174 -2.73 -11.44 7.48
C LEU A 174 -3.55 -10.17 7.81
N PRO A 175 -4.38 -10.17 8.86
CA PRO A 175 -4.92 -8.94 9.43
C PRO A 175 -3.80 -7.93 9.74
N MET A 176 -4.10 -6.63 9.67
CA MET A 176 -3.09 -5.56 9.72
C MET A 176 -2.19 -5.65 10.97
N GLY A 177 -2.78 -5.86 12.14
CA GLY A 177 -2.00 -6.00 13.38
C GLY A 177 -0.98 -7.14 13.32
N ASP A 178 -1.44 -8.33 12.95
CA ASP A 178 -0.60 -9.53 12.79
C ASP A 178 0.47 -9.32 11.71
N ARG A 179 0.11 -8.63 10.63
CA ARG A 179 1.01 -8.32 9.51
C ARG A 179 2.15 -7.41 9.93
N VAL A 180 1.86 -6.37 10.73
CA VAL A 180 2.88 -5.46 11.28
C VAL A 180 3.75 -6.22 12.27
N VAL A 181 3.16 -6.97 13.20
CA VAL A 181 3.92 -7.77 14.18
C VAL A 181 4.82 -8.81 13.49
N LYS A 182 4.35 -9.49 12.43
CA LYS A 182 5.17 -10.44 11.64
C LYS A 182 6.40 -9.78 11.00
N HIS A 183 6.30 -8.51 10.59
CA HIS A 183 7.41 -7.83 9.91
C HIS A 183 8.36 -7.08 10.83
N TYR A 184 7.83 -6.39 11.83
CA TYR A 184 8.63 -5.55 12.73
C TYR A 184 9.06 -6.31 14.00
N GLY A 185 8.32 -7.35 14.39
CA GLY A 185 8.73 -8.29 15.43
C GLY A 185 9.06 -7.61 16.75
N LYS A 186 10.36 -7.59 17.10
CA LYS A 186 10.88 -6.98 18.33
C LYS A 186 10.78 -5.45 18.35
N ASP A 187 10.62 -4.82 17.19
CA ASP A 187 10.51 -3.38 17.07
C ASP A 187 9.11 -2.87 17.47
N VAL A 188 8.16 -3.76 17.76
CA VAL A 188 6.82 -3.46 18.30
C VAL A 188 6.78 -3.84 19.79
N ALA A 189 6.71 -2.83 20.66
CA ALA A 189 6.79 -3.05 22.12
C ALA A 189 5.47 -3.53 22.74
N ASP A 190 4.33 -2.99 22.30
CA ASP A 190 2.99 -3.33 22.77
C ASP A 190 2.12 -3.82 21.61
N ARG A 191 1.53 -4.99 21.79
CA ARG A 191 0.74 -5.70 20.77
C ARG A 191 -0.74 -5.88 21.16
N SER A 192 -1.18 -5.16 22.21
CA SER A 192 -2.52 -5.30 22.79
C SER A 192 -3.66 -4.81 21.90
N SER A 193 -3.38 -3.85 21.01
CA SER A 193 -4.35 -3.32 20.04
C SER A 193 -3.64 -2.77 18.81
N LEU A 194 -4.38 -2.55 17.71
CA LEU A 194 -3.83 -1.93 16.51
C LEU A 194 -3.23 -0.56 16.81
N LEU A 195 -3.87 0.21 17.71
CA LEU A 195 -3.36 1.49 18.18
C LEU A 195 -1.96 1.35 18.79
N GLN A 196 -1.80 0.43 19.75
CA GLN A 196 -0.54 0.25 20.45
C GLN A 196 0.54 -0.35 19.54
N ILE A 197 0.15 -1.22 18.62
CA ILE A 197 1.05 -1.77 17.60
C ILE A 197 1.71 -0.66 16.80
N PHE A 198 0.95 0.34 16.33
CA PHE A 198 1.54 1.44 15.55
C PHE A 198 2.31 2.43 16.44
N ARG A 199 1.78 2.80 17.61
CA ARG A 199 2.45 3.74 18.54
C ARG A 199 3.80 3.26 19.06
N THR A 200 3.92 1.96 19.29
CA THR A 200 5.12 1.36 19.88
C THR A 200 6.05 0.72 18.84
N ASN A 201 5.79 0.94 17.54
CA ASN A 201 6.62 0.43 16.46
C ASN A 201 7.73 1.41 16.08
N LEU A 202 8.97 1.06 16.40
CA LEU A 202 10.15 1.85 16.07
C LEU A 202 10.33 2.09 14.56
N GLY A 203 9.80 1.20 13.73
CA GLY A 203 9.83 1.32 12.29
C GLY A 203 8.99 2.48 11.73
N TYR A 204 7.97 2.94 12.48
CA TYR A 204 7.16 4.10 12.12
C TYR A 204 7.57 5.38 12.85
N ALA A 205 8.49 5.31 13.83
CA ALA A 205 8.97 6.43 14.65
C ALA A 205 9.48 7.65 13.84
N GLY A 206 9.93 7.44 12.60
CA GLY A 206 10.45 8.49 11.72
C GLY A 206 9.74 8.63 10.38
N CYS A 207 8.66 7.87 10.14
CA CYS A 207 7.82 8.05 8.96
C CYS A 207 6.91 9.25 9.19
N ALA A 208 6.66 10.06 8.18
CA ALA A 208 5.86 11.26 8.36
C ALA A 208 5.06 11.64 7.11
N THR A 209 3.81 12.04 7.31
CA THR A 209 2.87 12.46 6.28
C THR A 209 3.19 13.89 5.81
N PRO A 210 3.39 14.12 4.50
CA PRO A 210 3.84 15.41 3.97
C PRO A 210 2.75 16.48 3.98
N LEU A 211 3.17 17.71 4.25
CA LEU A 211 2.37 18.94 4.17
C LEU A 211 2.91 19.86 3.07
N THR A 212 2.03 20.68 2.51
CA THR A 212 2.41 21.80 1.62
C THR A 212 2.23 23.12 2.37
N GLU A 213 3.30 23.91 2.45
CA GLU A 213 3.21 25.27 2.96
C GLU A 213 2.62 26.19 1.87
N VAL A 214 1.45 26.76 2.12
CA VAL A 214 0.76 27.64 1.14
C VAL A 214 1.01 29.12 1.40
N SER A 215 1.34 29.46 2.64
CA SER A 215 1.87 30.76 3.04
C SER A 215 2.63 30.58 4.35
N LYS A 216 3.42 31.58 4.76
CA LYS A 216 4.32 31.47 5.92
C LYS A 216 3.59 30.94 7.17
N GLY A 217 3.95 29.73 7.60
CA GLY A 217 3.39 29.06 8.78
C GLY A 217 1.98 28.49 8.60
N GLN A 218 1.46 28.42 7.38
CA GLN A 218 0.15 27.90 7.02
C GLN A 218 0.27 26.70 6.09
N PHE A 219 -0.28 25.57 6.50
CA PHE A 219 -0.11 24.27 5.84
C PHE A 219 -1.42 23.71 5.32
N GLN A 220 -1.31 22.96 4.23
CA GLN A 220 -2.37 22.14 3.67
C GLN A 220 -1.86 20.71 3.46
N PRO A 221 -2.77 19.73 3.29
CA PRO A 221 -2.36 18.40 2.86
C PRO A 221 -1.58 18.46 1.54
N ALA A 222 -0.48 17.70 1.43
CA ALA A 222 0.26 17.57 0.19
C ALA A 222 -0.47 16.70 -0.85
N LEU A 223 -1.47 17.27 -1.52
CA LEU A 223 -2.32 16.58 -2.51
C LEU A 223 -1.57 16.04 -3.73
N LYS A 224 -0.33 16.51 -3.98
CA LYS A 224 0.52 16.03 -5.08
C LYS A 224 1.51 14.94 -4.64
N SER A 225 1.49 14.56 -3.36
CA SER A 225 2.37 13.53 -2.84
C SER A 225 1.96 12.14 -3.33
N ARG A 226 2.95 11.24 -3.44
CA ARG A 226 2.69 9.83 -3.79
C ARG A 226 1.78 9.14 -2.77
N LEU A 227 1.92 9.49 -1.48
CA LEU A 227 1.06 8.97 -0.41
C LEU A 227 -0.43 9.33 -0.60
N PHE A 228 -0.71 10.49 -1.20
CA PHE A 228 -2.09 10.87 -1.54
C PHE A 228 -2.56 10.21 -2.84
N TRP A 229 -1.66 10.06 -3.83
CA TRP A 229 -2.03 9.67 -5.18
C TRP A 229 -1.96 8.19 -5.51
N GLU A 230 -1.01 7.43 -4.99
CA GLU A 230 -0.75 6.07 -5.50
C GLU A 230 -1.71 5.04 -4.94
N ASP A 231 -2.00 5.11 -3.63
CA ASP A 231 -2.77 4.07 -2.94
C ASP A 231 -4.26 4.07 -3.29
N ILE A 232 -4.77 5.10 -3.97
CA ILE A 232 -6.15 5.13 -4.46
C ILE A 232 -6.30 4.31 -5.77
N PRO A 233 -5.70 4.70 -6.92
CA PRO A 233 -5.76 3.95 -8.17
C PRO A 233 -5.05 2.59 -8.11
N TYR A 234 -3.96 2.45 -7.36
CA TYR A 234 -3.13 1.24 -7.32
C TYR A 234 -3.25 0.44 -6.02
N GLY A 235 -4.15 0.84 -5.11
CA GLY A 235 -4.51 0.10 -3.91
C GLY A 235 -6.02 -0.10 -3.83
N LEU A 236 -6.75 0.91 -3.37
CA LEU A 236 -8.19 0.81 -3.09
C LEU A 236 -9.04 0.48 -4.33
N CYS A 237 -8.72 1.00 -5.51
CA CYS A 237 -9.42 0.65 -6.74
C CYS A 237 -9.22 -0.81 -7.15
N ILE A 238 -8.08 -1.43 -6.79
CA ILE A 238 -7.84 -2.85 -7.02
C ILE A 238 -8.76 -3.68 -6.12
N LEU A 239 -8.81 -3.34 -4.83
CA LEU A 239 -9.69 -4.00 -3.86
C LEU A 239 -11.16 -3.86 -4.26
N LYS A 240 -11.58 -2.64 -4.65
CA LYS A 240 -12.94 -2.38 -5.11
C LYS A 240 -13.29 -3.22 -6.34
N ASN A 241 -12.39 -3.31 -7.33
CA ASN A 241 -12.66 -4.09 -8.53
C ASN A 241 -12.81 -5.58 -8.21
N MET A 242 -12.00 -6.11 -7.28
CA MET A 242 -12.16 -7.49 -6.82
C MET A 242 -13.50 -7.70 -6.10
N ALA A 243 -13.94 -6.75 -5.28
CA ALA A 243 -15.25 -6.81 -4.62
C ALA A 243 -16.42 -6.82 -5.64
N GLU A 244 -16.33 -6.01 -6.70
CA GLU A 244 -17.29 -6.02 -7.82
C GLU A 244 -17.32 -7.39 -8.51
N MET A 245 -16.16 -7.95 -8.84
CA MET A 245 -16.04 -9.27 -9.48
C MET A 245 -16.53 -10.42 -8.59
N LEU A 246 -16.51 -10.25 -7.26
CA LEU A 246 -17.03 -11.18 -6.26
C LEU A 246 -18.55 -11.10 -6.05
N GLY A 247 -19.27 -10.42 -6.94
CA GLY A 247 -20.73 -10.26 -6.86
C GLY A 247 -21.15 -8.94 -6.24
N ASN A 248 -20.28 -7.93 -6.27
CA ASN A 248 -20.55 -6.56 -5.84
C ASN A 248 -21.03 -6.45 -4.39
N PHE A 249 -20.31 -7.12 -3.48
CA PHE A 249 -20.63 -7.00 -2.06
C PHE A 249 -20.21 -5.64 -1.49
N PRO A 250 -20.87 -5.14 -0.42
CA PRO A 250 -20.62 -3.79 0.09
C PRO A 250 -19.21 -3.60 0.65
N THR A 251 -18.56 -2.51 0.23
CA THR A 251 -17.26 -2.05 0.75
C THR A 251 -17.35 -0.58 1.18
N PRO A 252 -18.22 -0.23 2.15
CA PRO A 252 -18.53 1.16 2.48
C PRO A 252 -17.31 1.99 2.90
N ARG A 253 -16.29 1.38 3.52
CA ARG A 253 -15.11 2.10 3.94
C ARG A 253 -14.18 2.38 2.76
N ILE A 254 -13.89 1.40 1.92
CA ILE A 254 -13.15 1.57 0.66
C ILE A 254 -13.85 2.63 -0.21
N ASP A 255 -15.17 2.51 -0.38
CA ASP A 255 -15.96 3.43 -1.21
C ASP A 255 -15.83 4.88 -0.72
N PHE A 256 -16.00 5.08 0.59
CA PHE A 256 -15.81 6.40 1.19
C PHE A 256 -14.40 6.94 1.02
N MET A 257 -13.37 6.11 1.21
CA MET A 257 -11.98 6.56 1.09
C MET A 257 -11.67 6.98 -0.34
N ILE A 258 -12.14 6.21 -1.34
CA ILE A 258 -12.03 6.59 -2.75
C ILE A 258 -12.78 7.91 -2.98
N ARG A 259 -14.01 8.05 -2.47
CA ARG A 259 -14.82 9.27 -2.63
C ARG A 259 -14.20 10.52 -2.02
N TRP A 260 -13.63 10.41 -0.82
CA TRP A 260 -12.99 11.55 -0.18
C TRP A 260 -11.74 11.99 -0.95
N HIS A 261 -10.88 11.06 -1.38
CA HIS A 261 -9.68 11.41 -2.13
C HIS A 261 -10.01 11.96 -3.52
N GLN A 262 -10.96 11.34 -4.23
CA GLN A 262 -11.28 11.69 -5.62
C GLN A 262 -11.75 13.15 -5.78
N GLN A 263 -12.41 13.71 -4.75
CA GLN A 263 -12.84 15.12 -4.70
C GLN A 263 -11.67 16.10 -4.91
N TYR A 264 -10.49 15.74 -4.44
CA TYR A 264 -9.29 16.59 -4.49
C TYR A 264 -8.31 16.17 -5.60
N MET A 265 -8.54 15.01 -6.22
CA MET A 265 -7.74 14.49 -7.33
C MET A 265 -8.20 15.02 -8.69
N GLY A 266 -9.45 15.48 -8.80
CA GLY A 266 -10.02 15.88 -10.09
C GLY A 266 -10.23 14.70 -11.06
N VAL A 267 -10.32 13.48 -10.54
CA VAL A 267 -10.56 12.25 -11.31
C VAL A 267 -11.64 11.46 -10.61
N GLU A 268 -12.70 11.04 -11.32
CA GLU A 268 -13.80 10.30 -10.73
C GLU A 268 -13.53 8.78 -10.82
N PHE A 269 -12.80 8.19 -9.86
CA PHE A 269 -12.55 6.74 -9.82
C PHE A 269 -13.79 5.90 -9.48
N LEU A 270 -14.67 6.40 -8.61
CA LEU A 270 -15.90 5.74 -8.18
C LEU A 270 -17.12 6.60 -8.56
N ASN A 271 -18.05 6.02 -9.30
CA ASN A 271 -19.30 6.67 -9.71
C ASN A 271 -20.26 6.84 -8.51
N PRO A 272 -21.31 7.69 -8.61
CA PRO A 272 -22.32 7.83 -7.56
C PRO A 272 -23.06 6.55 -7.18
N ASP A 273 -23.19 5.61 -8.11
CA ASP A 273 -23.80 4.28 -7.88
C ASP A 273 -22.93 3.31 -7.06
N GLY A 274 -21.68 3.69 -6.76
CA GLY A 274 -20.75 2.87 -5.98
C GLY A 274 -19.97 1.86 -6.81
N GLN A 275 -19.99 1.97 -8.14
CA GLN A 275 -19.15 1.19 -9.05
C GLN A 275 -17.94 1.97 -9.53
N LEU A 276 -16.86 1.27 -9.87
CA LEU A 276 -15.68 1.87 -10.49
C LEU A 276 -16.04 2.48 -11.83
N ASN A 277 -15.54 3.69 -12.04
CA ASN A 277 -15.77 4.41 -13.27
C ASN A 277 -14.98 3.79 -14.42
N ALA A 278 -15.68 3.12 -15.33
CA ALA A 278 -15.09 2.51 -16.51
C ALA A 278 -14.24 3.47 -17.36
N ARG A 279 -14.56 4.77 -17.37
CA ARG A 279 -13.81 5.80 -18.13
C ARG A 279 -12.45 6.11 -17.53
N GLU A 280 -12.28 5.92 -16.22
CA GLU A 280 -11.03 6.21 -15.50
C GLU A 280 -10.22 4.93 -15.17
N LEU A 281 -10.74 3.74 -15.48
CA LEU A 281 -10.07 2.46 -15.23
C LEU A 281 -8.64 2.41 -15.75
N TRP A 282 -8.35 3.06 -16.90
CA TRP A 282 -7.01 3.09 -17.49
C TRP A 282 -5.94 3.73 -16.58
N ARG A 283 -6.34 4.58 -15.62
CA ARG A 283 -5.44 5.20 -14.63
C ARG A 283 -5.18 4.34 -13.41
N THR A 284 -5.86 3.20 -13.29
CA THR A 284 -5.81 2.34 -12.10
C THR A 284 -4.93 1.11 -12.30
N GLY A 285 -4.72 0.36 -11.22
CA GLY A 285 -4.16 -1.00 -11.24
C GLY A 285 -5.23 -2.10 -11.29
N ALA A 286 -6.50 -1.76 -11.48
CA ALA A 286 -7.60 -2.72 -11.41
C ALA A 286 -7.46 -3.83 -12.47
N PRO A 287 -7.70 -5.13 -12.12
CA PRO A 287 -7.60 -6.24 -13.05
C PRO A 287 -8.35 -6.04 -14.38
N ASN A 288 -9.56 -5.45 -14.32
CA ASN A 288 -10.37 -5.16 -15.51
C ASN A 288 -9.64 -4.31 -16.57
N LYS A 289 -8.73 -3.41 -16.16
CA LYS A 289 -7.92 -2.61 -17.10
C LYS A 289 -7.05 -3.48 -17.99
N TYR A 290 -6.59 -4.62 -17.48
CA TYR A 290 -5.66 -5.52 -18.16
C TYR A 290 -6.38 -6.66 -18.89
N GLY A 291 -7.69 -6.56 -19.10
CA GLY A 291 -8.50 -7.58 -19.77
C GLY A 291 -8.87 -8.77 -18.88
N ILE A 292 -8.62 -8.69 -17.57
CA ILE A 292 -8.99 -9.74 -16.60
C ILE A 292 -10.38 -9.43 -16.09
N HIS A 293 -11.40 -10.01 -16.74
CA HIS A 293 -12.81 -9.73 -16.47
C HIS A 293 -13.52 -10.79 -15.61
N SER A 294 -12.84 -11.89 -15.30
CA SER A 294 -13.34 -12.95 -14.43
C SER A 294 -12.38 -13.25 -13.28
N LEU A 295 -12.91 -13.70 -12.15
CA LEU A 295 -12.08 -14.14 -11.03
C LEU A 295 -11.32 -15.42 -11.37
N GLU A 296 -11.90 -16.26 -12.23
CA GLU A 296 -11.25 -17.46 -12.75
C GLU A 296 -9.95 -17.09 -13.48
N ASP A 297 -9.98 -16.08 -14.35
CA ASP A 297 -8.79 -15.60 -15.05
C ASP A 297 -7.77 -15.05 -14.06
N LEU A 298 -8.21 -14.19 -13.12
CA LEU A 298 -7.34 -13.61 -12.09
C LEU A 298 -6.69 -14.66 -11.19
N VAL A 299 -7.44 -15.68 -10.77
CA VAL A 299 -6.95 -16.73 -9.86
C VAL A 299 -6.09 -17.75 -10.62
N SER A 300 -6.37 -17.99 -11.91
CA SER A 300 -5.54 -18.89 -12.73
C SER A 300 -4.08 -18.43 -12.84
N THR A 301 -3.82 -17.12 -12.72
CA THR A 301 -2.46 -16.58 -12.67
C THR A 301 -1.77 -16.77 -11.32
N SER A 302 -2.49 -17.25 -10.31
CA SER A 302 -2.01 -17.47 -8.95
C SER A 302 -2.02 -18.93 -8.52
N LEU A 303 -2.45 -19.83 -9.39
CA LEU A 303 -2.47 -21.28 -9.17
C LEU A 303 -1.39 -22.01 -9.99
N PRO A 304 -0.81 -23.10 -9.45
CA PRO A 304 -0.04 -24.06 -10.23
C PRO A 304 -0.86 -24.57 -11.41
N LYS A 305 -0.21 -24.88 -12.53
CA LYS A 305 -0.86 -25.38 -13.76
C LYS A 305 -1.76 -26.58 -13.50
N GLU A 306 -1.32 -27.49 -12.62
CA GLU A 306 -2.07 -28.68 -12.21
C GLU A 306 -3.37 -28.36 -11.45
N MET A 307 -3.43 -27.21 -10.78
CA MET A 307 -4.59 -26.78 -9.98
C MET A 307 -5.57 -25.88 -10.74
N ARG A 308 -5.24 -25.41 -11.95
CA ARG A 308 -6.10 -24.49 -12.71
C ARG A 308 -7.46 -25.10 -13.10
N ASN A 309 -7.51 -26.42 -13.25
CA ASN A 309 -8.74 -27.17 -13.57
C ASN A 309 -9.33 -27.89 -12.34
N TYR A 310 -8.75 -27.70 -11.15
CA TYR A 310 -9.22 -28.34 -9.94
C TYR A 310 -10.61 -27.79 -9.56
N ARG A 311 -11.62 -28.64 -9.60
CA ARG A 311 -12.95 -28.35 -9.07
C ARG A 311 -13.11 -29.08 -7.75
N HIS A 312 -13.24 -28.33 -6.66
CA HIS A 312 -13.43 -28.92 -5.35
C HIS A 312 -14.70 -29.80 -5.35
N PRO A 313 -14.69 -31.03 -4.82
CA PRO A 313 -15.86 -31.94 -4.88
C PRO A 313 -17.15 -31.34 -4.28
N ARG A 314 -17.02 -30.37 -3.37
CA ARG A 314 -18.13 -29.65 -2.74
C ARG A 314 -18.60 -28.39 -3.49
N SER A 315 -18.00 -28.00 -4.61
CA SER A 315 -18.42 -26.81 -5.38
C SER A 315 -19.63 -27.07 -6.30
N ARG A 316 -20.39 -28.14 -6.05
CA ARG A 316 -21.60 -28.54 -6.78
C ARG A 316 -22.91 -28.22 -6.04
N ILE A 317 -22.87 -27.41 -4.99
CA ILE A 317 -24.06 -26.97 -4.25
C ILE A 317 -24.31 -25.51 -4.56
#